data_AF-A0A498GGT2-F1
#
_entry.id   AF-A0A498GGT2-F1
#
_cell.length_a   1.000
_cell.length_b   1.000
_cell.length_c   1.000
_cell.angle_alpha   90.00
_cell.angle_beta   90.00
_cell.angle_gamma   90.00
#
_symmetry.space_group_name_H-M   'P 1'
#
loop_
_entity.id
_entity.type
_entity.pdbx_description
1 polymer ?
#
loop_
_entity_poly.entity_id
_entity_poly.type
_entity_poly.pdbx_seq_one_letter_code
_entity_poly.pdbx_strand_id
1 'polypeptide(L)'
;MTELRVRKPDGWTTVSFPNVVASISVVEGKVDGLLCLTLTGEREDGPRIVETGILDVDENDEHLLENTVSRTENGTSVVLDRLLPD
;
A
#
# COMPACT_ATOMS: atom_id res chain seq x y z
N MET A 1 -9.85 6.01 13.46
CA MET A 1 -9.77 5.57 12.06
C MET A 1 -8.29 5.42 11.78
N THR A 2 -7.85 4.40 11.06
CA THR A 2 -6.44 4.26 10.69
C THR A 2 -6.26 4.83 9.30
N GLU A 3 -5.30 5.74 9.13
CA GLU A 3 -5.04 6.41 7.86
C GLU A 3 -3.62 6.08 7.41
N LEU A 4 -3.48 5.71 6.14
CA LEU A 4 -2.21 5.39 5.51
C LEU A 4 -2.03 6.34 4.32
N ARG A 5 -0.92 7.07 4.31
CA ARG A 5 -0.50 7.86 3.16
C ARG A 5 0.14 6.93 2.13
N VAL A 6 -0.41 6.94 0.93
CA VAL A 6 -0.03 6.03 -0.15
C VAL A 6 0.21 6.79 -1.45
N ARG A 7 1.13 6.28 -2.27
CA ARG A 7 1.36 6.79 -3.62
C ARG A 7 0.49 6.01 -4.59
N LYS A 8 -0.31 6.72 -5.38
CA LYS A 8 -1.02 6.22 -6.56
C LYS A 8 -0.44 6.91 -7.82
N PRO A 9 -0.83 6.50 -9.04
CA PRO A 9 -0.29 7.09 -10.27
C PRO A 9 -0.49 8.62 -10.37
N ASP A 10 -1.56 9.14 -9.77
CA ASP A 10 -1.90 10.56 -9.76
C ASP A 10 -1.17 11.38 -8.68
N GLY A 11 -0.64 10.73 -7.63
CA GLY A 11 -0.04 11.47 -6.53
C GLY A 11 0.02 10.71 -5.22
N TRP A 12 0.46 11.41 -4.18
CA TRP A 12 0.27 10.96 -2.81
C TRP A 12 -1.17 11.26 -2.39
N THR A 13 -1.83 10.26 -1.80
CA THR A 13 -3.19 10.35 -1.28
C THR A 13 -3.30 9.60 0.04
N THR A 14 -4.44 9.68 0.71
CA THR A 14 -4.72 8.98 1.97
C THR A 14 -5.75 7.90 1.74
N VAL A 15 -5.47 6.71 2.26
CA VAL A 15 -6.42 5.60 2.36
C VAL A 15 -6.82 5.45 3.82
N SER A 16 -8.12 5.35 4.08
CA SER A 16 -8.66 5.28 5.43
C SER A 16 -9.32 3.93 5.71
N PHE A 17 -8.85 3.24 6.74
CA PHE A 17 -9.43 2.02 7.27
C PHE A 17 -10.26 2.33 8.53
N PRO A 18 -11.49 1.80 8.66
CA PRO A 18 -12.30 1.98 9.85
C PRO A 18 -11.71 1.22 11.05
N ASN A 19 -12.01 1.66 12.27
CA ASN A 19 -11.48 1.07 13.52
C ASN A 19 -11.82 -0.42 13.74
N VAL A 20 -12.77 -0.96 12.98
CA VAL A 20 -13.16 -2.38 13.03
C VAL A 20 -12.18 -3.31 12.31
N VAL A 21 -11.16 -2.73 11.66
CA VAL A 21 -10.08 -3.48 11.03
C VAL A 21 -9.07 -3.86 12.11
N ALA A 22 -8.81 -5.16 12.23
CA ALA A 22 -7.92 -5.74 13.24
C ALA A 22 -6.43 -5.60 12.85
N SER A 23 -6.13 -5.80 11.56
CA SER A 23 -4.79 -5.59 11.01
C SER A 23 -4.85 -5.12 9.57
N ILE A 24 -3.80 -4.45 9.12
CA ILE A 24 -3.62 -4.05 7.73
C ILE A 24 -2.36 -4.71 7.22
N SER A 25 -2.45 -5.50 6.16
CA SER A 25 -1.30 -6.13 5.49
C SER A 25 -1.10 -5.54 4.11
N VAL A 26 0.12 -5.65 3.60
CA VAL A 26 0.48 -5.23 2.25
C VAL A 26 0.93 -6.43 1.42
N VAL A 27 0.42 -6.54 0.20
CA VAL A 27 0.83 -7.55 -0.77
C VAL A 27 1.38 -6.88 -2.01
N GLU A 28 2.55 -7.33 -2.43
CA GLU A 28 3.21 -6.85 -3.65
C GLU A 28 2.80 -7.75 -4.82
N GLY A 29 2.33 -7.13 -5.89
CA GLY A 29 1.93 -7.81 -7.11
C GLY A 29 2.44 -7.09 -8.35
N LYS A 30 2.23 -7.70 -9.51
CA LYS A 30 2.54 -7.09 -10.81
C LYS A 30 1.26 -7.04 -11.65
N VAL A 31 0.85 -5.86 -12.06
CA VAL A 31 -0.33 -5.59 -12.89
C VAL A 31 0.14 -4.85 -14.13
N ASP A 32 -0.13 -5.40 -15.32
CA ASP A 32 0.25 -4.81 -16.61
C ASP A 32 1.73 -4.40 -16.74
N GLY A 33 2.63 -5.18 -16.13
CA GLY A 33 4.07 -4.88 -16.16
C GLY A 33 4.56 -4.00 -15.02
N LEU A 34 3.66 -3.32 -14.31
CA LEU A 34 3.94 -2.40 -13.21
C LEU A 34 3.80 -3.11 -11.88
N LEU A 35 4.69 -2.82 -10.92
CA LEU A 35 4.51 -3.31 -9.56
C LEU A 35 3.36 -2.53 -8.91
N CYS A 36 2.49 -3.23 -8.21
CA CYS A 36 1.36 -2.66 -7.50
C CYS A 36 1.24 -3.30 -6.11
N LEU A 37 1.16 -2.45 -5.10
CA LEU A 37 0.82 -2.81 -3.74
C LEU A 37 -0.70 -2.92 -3.59
N THR A 38 -1.13 -3.90 -2.84
CA THR A 38 -2.50 -4.07 -2.38
C THR A 38 -2.51 -4.05 -0.86
N LEU A 39 -3.23 -3.09 -0.28
CA LEU A 39 -3.48 -3.06 1.17
C LEU A 39 -4.74 -3.86 1.47
N THR A 40 -4.66 -4.76 2.45
CA THR A 40 -5.78 -5.55 2.92
C THR A 40 -6.03 -5.28 4.39
N GLY A 41 -7.17 -4.69 4.71
CA GLY A 41 -7.65 -4.54 6.08
C GLY A 41 -8.48 -5.76 6.48
N GLU A 42 -7.95 -6.58 7.38
CA GLU A 42 -8.63 -7.74 7.96
C GLU A 42 -9.68 -7.28 8.97
N ARG A 43 -10.90 -7.85 8.89
CA ARG A 43 -11.97 -7.61 9.86
C ARG A 43 -12.34 -8.92 10.54
N GLU A 44 -12.56 -8.90 11.85
CA GLU A 44 -12.99 -10.09 12.59
C GLU A 44 -14.36 -10.58 12.14
N ASP A 45 -15.32 -9.65 12.02
CA ASP A 45 -16.71 -9.95 11.69
C ASP A 45 -17.13 -9.28 10.37
N GLY A 46 -16.51 -9.66 9.26
CA GLY A 46 -16.96 -9.20 7.94
C GLY A 46 -15.99 -9.40 6.80
N PRO A 47 -16.35 -8.93 5.59
CA PRO A 47 -15.45 -8.98 4.44
C PRO A 47 -14.24 -8.07 4.67
N ARG A 48 -13.10 -8.52 4.16
CA ARG A 48 -11.85 -7.74 4.08
C ARG A 48 -12.08 -6.47 3.28
N ILE A 49 -11.40 -5.40 3.68
CA ILE A 49 -11.30 -4.19 2.87
C ILE A 49 -10.04 -4.31 2.03
N VAL A 50 -10.15 -4.12 0.72
CA VAL A 50 -9.03 -4.25 -0.20
C VAL A 50 -8.86 -2.95 -0.95
N GLU A 51 -7.65 -2.40 -0.91
CA GLU A 51 -7.26 -1.17 -1.59
C GLU A 51 -6.10 -1.46 -2.54
N THR A 52 -6.35 -1.29 -3.83
CA THR A 52 -5.43 -1.63 -4.93
C THR A 52 -4.92 -0.39 -5.64
N GLY A 53 -4.00 -0.57 -6.60
CA GLY A 53 -3.48 0.52 -7.43
C GLY A 53 -2.48 1.41 -6.68
N ILE A 54 -1.91 0.89 -5.58
CA ILE A 54 -0.92 1.60 -4.78
C ILE A 54 0.45 1.26 -5.36
N LEU A 55 1.32 2.27 -5.41
CA LEU A 55 2.69 2.17 -5.88
C LEU A 55 3.67 2.16 -4.71
N ASP A 56 3.37 2.93 -3.67
CA ASP A 56 4.20 3.06 -2.46
C ASP A 56 3.33 3.37 -1.24
N VAL A 57 3.84 3.09 -0.04
CA VAL A 57 3.29 3.51 1.25
C VAL A 57 4.28 4.50 1.86
N ASP A 58 3.82 5.53 2.56
CA ASP A 58 4.71 6.45 3.25
C ASP A 58 5.48 5.69 4.35
N GLU A 59 6.80 5.87 4.40
CA GLU A 59 7.69 5.22 5.38
C GLU A 59 7.28 5.52 6.83
N ASN A 60 6.71 6.70 7.07
CA ASN A 60 6.23 7.09 8.39
C ASN A 60 5.01 6.28 8.83
N ASP A 61 4.28 5.68 7.89
CA ASP A 61 3.03 4.97 8.15
C ASP A 61 3.18 3.45 8.10
N GLU A 62 4.34 2.91 7.67
CA GLU A 62 4.57 1.47 7.58
C GLU A 62 4.46 0.72 8.90
N HIS A 63 4.74 1.41 10.02
CA HIS A 63 4.60 0.84 11.36
C HIS A 63 3.15 0.43 11.70
N LEU A 64 2.17 0.88 10.90
CA LEU A 64 0.76 0.51 11.00
C LEU A 64 0.44 -0.78 10.24
N LEU A 65 1.38 -1.31 9.46
CA LEU A 65 1.23 -2.55 8.70
C LEU A 65 1.69 -3.76 9.52
N GLU A 66 1.00 -4.88 9.33
CA GLU A 66 1.36 -6.17 9.93
C GLU A 66 2.66 -6.75 9.35
N ASN A 67 2.95 -6.42 8.09
CA ASN A 67 4.15 -6.86 7.39
C ASN A 67 4.85 -5.69 6.69
N THR A 68 6.14 -5.89 6.41
CA THR A 68 7.00 -4.88 5.79
C THR A 68 6.70 -4.70 4.31
N VAL A 69 6.80 -3.46 3.82
CA VAL A 69 6.90 -3.18 2.38
C VAL A 69 8.34 -3.43 1.93
N SER A 70 8.54 -4.11 0.81
CA SER A 70 9.89 -4.28 0.27
C SER A 70 10.40 -2.92 -0.21
N ARG A 71 11.62 -2.54 0.19
CA ARG A 71 12.25 -1.29 -0.22
C ARG A 71 13.44 -1.54 -1.14
N THR A 72 13.62 -0.66 -2.11
CA THR A 72 14.85 -0.55 -2.91
C THR A 72 15.95 0.13 -2.09
N GLU A 73 17.19 0.14 -2.61
CA GLU A 73 18.33 0.80 -1.96
C GLU A 73 18.09 2.30 -1.71
N ASN A 74 17.23 2.95 -2.49
CA ASN A 74 16.86 4.35 -2.34
C ASN A 74 15.65 4.59 -1.40
N GLY A 75 15.20 3.56 -0.67
CA GLY A 75 14.10 3.68 0.30
C GLY A 75 12.69 3.71 -0.30
N THR A 76 12.57 3.79 -1.62
CA THR A 76 11.27 3.66 -2.31
C THR A 76 10.85 2.20 -2.35
N SER A 77 9.55 1.91 -2.28
CA SER A 77 9.07 0.52 -2.48
C SER A 77 9.46 -0.01 -3.86
N VAL A 78 9.55 0.89 -4.84
CA VAL A 78 9.89 0.61 -6.24
C VAL A 78 10.76 1.71 -6.81
N VAL A 79 11.64 1.38 -7.75
CA VAL A 79 12.31 2.40 -8.56
C VAL A 79 11.26 3.12 -9.41
N LEU A 80 10.97 4.39 -9.11
CA LEU A 80 9.98 5.23 -9.80
C LEU A 80 10.14 5.24 -11.33
N ASP A 81 11.38 5.17 -11.83
CA ASP A 81 11.70 5.12 -13.27
C ASP A 81 11.17 3.85 -13.97
N ARG A 82 10.77 2.81 -13.21
CA ARG A 82 10.14 1.60 -13.75
C ARG A 82 8.61 1.64 -13.73
N LEU A 83 8.03 2.69 -13.14
CA LEU A 83 6.59 2.84 -12.97
C LEU A 83 5.97 3.83 -13.96
N LEU A 84 6.78 4.65 -14.62
CA LEU A 84 6.33 5.52 -15.70
C LEU A 84 6.53 4.81 -17.05
N PRO A 85 5.56 4.88 -17.99
CA PRO A 85 5.84 4.52 -19.37
C PRO A 85 6.88 5.48 -19.97
N ASP A 86 7.73 4.97 -20.87
CA ASP A 86 8.71 5.75 -21.64
C ASP A 86 8.09 6.98 -22.34
#